data_AF-A0A256FYX0-F1
#
_entry.id   AF-A0A256FYX0-F1
#
_cell.length_a   1.000
_cell.length_b   1.000
_cell.length_c   1.000
_cell.angle_alpha   90.00
_cell.angle_beta   90.00
_cell.angle_gamma   90.00
#
_symmetry.space_group_name_H-M   'P 1'
#
loop_
_entity.id
_entity.type
_entity.pdbx_description
1 polymer ?
#
loop_
_entity_poly.entity_id
_entity_poly.type
_entity_poly.pdbx_seq_one_letter_code
_entity_poly.pdbx_strand_id
1 'polypeptide(L)'
;MNALRQAAHDYIDMRRGLGFKLEQAGRGLIDFVSFLEANDAPYITTELALKWAQRPLKSQPSNWAKRLSYIRGFARHRVATDPRTQIPPDGLLPFRPKRARPYLYSQDDIRRLLSAALEMPCHYTCCKLRPLTYYCLFGLLRHNAALAASPYLFTSYRGNRLDVGDIHRTFYALSRRIGLRGIDDSHGPRLHDMRHVFATNTLLRWYQAEQDPERLLPILSTYLGHAHVADTQWYLSASPELMTEAMRRLECRWEDRT
;
A
#
# COMPACT_ATOMS: atom_id res chain seq x y z
N MET A 1 -13.66 -3.64 32.59
CA MET A 1 -13.29 -3.61 31.15
C MET A 1 -12.17 -4.61 30.94
N ASN A 2 -12.28 -5.48 29.93
CA ASN A 2 -11.31 -6.55 29.69
C ASN A 2 -9.96 -5.95 29.22
N ALA A 3 -8.85 -6.40 29.82
CA ALA A 3 -7.49 -5.96 29.49
C ALA A 3 -7.16 -6.11 27.99
N LEU A 4 -7.75 -7.12 27.31
CA LEU A 4 -7.53 -7.34 25.89
C LEU A 4 -8.24 -6.30 25.00
N ARG A 5 -9.44 -5.88 25.38
CA ARG A 5 -10.21 -4.86 24.66
C ARG A 5 -9.56 -3.49 24.78
N GLN A 6 -9.09 -3.14 25.98
CA GLN A 6 -8.34 -1.91 26.18
C GLN A 6 -7.07 -1.91 25.31
N ALA A 7 -6.27 -2.99 25.35
CA ALA A 7 -5.07 -3.10 24.54
C ALA A 7 -5.34 -2.98 23.03
N ALA A 8 -6.48 -3.49 22.54
CA ALA A 8 -6.88 -3.34 21.15
C ALA A 8 -7.21 -1.89 20.77
N HIS A 9 -7.92 -1.17 21.65
CA HIS A 9 -8.20 0.25 21.47
C HIS A 9 -6.91 1.07 21.47
N ASP A 10 -6.04 0.87 22.47
CA ASP A 10 -4.76 1.56 22.58
C ASP A 10 -3.90 1.33 21.33
N TYR A 11 -3.84 0.10 20.83
CA TYR A 11 -3.14 -0.22 19.58
C TYR A 11 -3.75 0.49 18.37
N ILE A 12 -5.08 0.50 18.24
CA ILE A 12 -5.76 1.18 17.12
C ILE A 12 -5.50 2.68 17.18
N ASP A 13 -5.58 3.29 18.35
CA ASP A 13 -5.41 4.73 18.54
C ASP A 13 -3.95 5.15 18.35
N MET A 14 -3.00 4.37 18.88
CA MET A 14 -1.57 4.54 18.58
C MET A 14 -1.33 4.53 17.07
N ARG A 15 -1.90 3.55 16.35
CA ARG A 15 -1.71 3.42 14.90
C ARG A 15 -2.41 4.54 14.12
N ARG A 16 -3.57 5.03 14.58
CA ARG A 16 -4.23 6.19 13.99
C ARG A 16 -3.46 7.47 14.22
N GLY A 17 -2.87 7.65 15.40
CA GLY A 17 -1.95 8.74 15.71
C GLY A 17 -0.73 8.77 14.80
N LEU A 18 -0.27 7.59 14.34
CA LEU A 18 0.78 7.46 13.31
C LEU A 18 0.29 7.66 11.87
N GLY A 19 -0.96 8.09 11.66
CA GLY A 19 -1.54 8.38 10.35
C GLY A 19 -2.22 7.19 9.63
N PHE A 20 -2.32 6.02 10.27
CA PHE A 20 -3.00 4.87 9.66
C PHE A 20 -4.53 4.95 9.86
N LYS A 21 -5.29 4.93 8.75
CA LYS A 21 -6.77 4.97 8.81
C LYS A 21 -7.38 3.75 9.51
N LEU A 22 -6.81 2.57 9.29
CA LEU A 22 -7.26 1.27 9.84
C LEU A 22 -8.78 1.02 9.76
N GLU A 23 -9.48 1.48 8.72
CA GLU A 23 -10.95 1.43 8.69
C GLU A 23 -11.52 0.00 8.79
N GLN A 24 -11.00 -0.92 7.97
CA GLN A 24 -11.42 -2.33 7.99
C GLN A 24 -10.66 -3.13 9.06
N ALA A 25 -9.36 -2.85 9.23
CA ALA A 25 -8.52 -3.55 10.19
C ALA A 25 -8.93 -3.26 11.65
N GLY A 26 -9.23 -2.00 11.99
CA GLY A 26 -9.69 -1.60 13.31
C GLY A 26 -11.06 -2.20 13.64
N ARG A 27 -12.03 -2.12 12.72
CA ARG A 27 -13.33 -2.81 12.88
C ARG A 27 -13.15 -4.32 13.06
N GLY A 28 -12.28 -4.93 12.25
CA GLY A 28 -11.97 -6.36 12.34
C GLY A 28 -11.30 -6.75 13.66
N LEU A 29 -10.41 -5.92 14.20
CA LEU A 29 -9.75 -6.18 15.48
C LEU A 29 -10.74 -6.11 16.65
N ILE A 30 -11.63 -5.12 16.67
CA ILE A 30 -12.68 -5.04 17.70
C ILE A 30 -13.64 -6.23 17.60
N ASP A 31 -14.03 -6.63 16.39
CA ASP A 31 -14.84 -7.84 16.16
C ASP A 31 -14.12 -9.12 16.63
N PHE A 32 -12.81 -9.21 16.38
CA PHE A 32 -11.99 -10.34 16.86
C PHE A 32 -11.90 -10.39 18.39
N VAL A 33 -11.73 -9.25 19.06
CA VAL A 33 -11.69 -9.21 20.53
C VAL A 33 -13.04 -9.59 21.13
N SER A 34 -14.15 -9.09 20.57
CA SER A 34 -15.50 -9.54 20.97
C SER A 34 -15.67 -11.05 20.81
N PHE A 35 -15.08 -11.63 19.75
CA PHE A 35 -15.07 -13.07 19.57
C PHE A 35 -14.24 -13.81 20.63
N LEU A 36 -13.05 -13.31 21.00
CA LEU A 36 -12.24 -13.93 22.05
C LEU A 36 -12.94 -13.86 23.41
N GLU A 37 -13.56 -12.72 23.73
CA GLU A 37 -14.38 -12.55 24.94
C GLU A 37 -15.53 -13.56 24.98
N ALA A 38 -16.23 -13.77 23.85
CA ALA A 38 -17.31 -14.75 23.77
C ALA A 38 -16.85 -16.23 23.82
N ASN A 39 -15.54 -16.50 23.75
CA ASN A 39 -14.96 -17.84 23.92
C ASN A 39 -14.14 -17.92 25.23
N ASP A 40 -14.32 -16.97 26.16
CA ASP A 40 -13.60 -16.88 27.43
C ASP A 40 -12.06 -16.99 27.28
N ALA A 41 -11.53 -16.47 26.16
CA ALA A 41 -10.12 -16.56 25.82
C ALA A 41 -9.36 -15.31 26.30
N PRO A 42 -8.47 -15.42 27.31
CA PRO A 42 -7.78 -14.25 27.88
C PRO A 42 -6.60 -13.75 27.03
N TYR A 43 -6.14 -14.54 26.05
CA TYR A 43 -5.03 -14.19 25.15
C TYR A 43 -5.28 -14.73 23.74
N ILE A 44 -4.51 -14.22 22.77
CA ILE A 44 -4.64 -14.60 21.35
C ILE A 44 -3.98 -15.96 21.13
N THR A 45 -4.72 -16.92 20.58
CA THR A 45 -4.18 -18.21 20.11
C THR A 45 -4.32 -18.33 18.60
N THR A 46 -3.46 -19.15 18.00
CA THR A 46 -3.49 -19.42 16.56
C THR A 46 -4.81 -20.05 16.12
N GLU A 47 -5.35 -20.96 16.92
CA GLU A 47 -6.61 -21.66 16.64
C GLU A 47 -7.80 -20.71 16.60
N LEU A 48 -7.95 -19.85 17.61
CA LEU A 48 -9.04 -18.89 17.68
C LEU A 48 -8.93 -17.82 16.58
N ALA A 49 -7.71 -17.37 16.27
CA ALA A 49 -7.46 -16.47 15.15
C ALA A 49 -7.92 -17.08 13.82
N LEU A 50 -7.61 -18.35 13.57
CA LEU A 50 -8.01 -19.07 12.36
C LEU A 50 -9.53 -19.25 12.29
N LYS A 51 -10.15 -19.70 13.39
CA LYS A 51 -11.60 -19.88 13.50
C LYS A 51 -12.35 -18.58 13.21
N TRP A 52 -11.90 -17.45 13.78
CA TRP A 52 -12.50 -16.15 13.51
C TRP A 52 -12.30 -15.66 12.08
N ALA A 53 -11.13 -15.91 11.48
CA ALA A 53 -10.86 -15.51 10.11
C ALA A 53 -11.75 -16.24 9.10
N GLN A 54 -12.10 -17.50 9.38
CA GLN A 54 -12.93 -18.36 8.52
C GLN A 54 -14.45 -18.23 8.75
N ARG A 55 -14.91 -17.57 9.82
CA ARG A 55 -16.34 -17.44 10.17
C ARG A 55 -17.26 -17.00 9.03
N PRO A 56 -16.87 -16.05 8.14
CA PRO A 56 -17.66 -15.78 6.95
C PRO A 56 -17.59 -17.00 6.00
N LEU A 57 -18.55 -17.91 6.13
CA LEU A 57 -18.61 -19.19 5.41
C LEU A 57 -18.62 -19.06 3.88
N LYS A 58 -19.05 -17.90 3.35
CA LYS A 58 -19.07 -17.59 1.90
C LYS A 58 -17.95 -16.65 1.45
N SER A 59 -16.95 -16.39 2.29
CA SER A 59 -15.84 -15.50 1.91
C SER A 59 -14.80 -16.20 1.07
N GLN A 60 -14.21 -15.46 0.12
CA GLN A 60 -13.08 -15.94 -0.64
C GLN A 60 -11.86 -16.17 0.27
N PRO A 61 -11.00 -17.17 -0.02
CA PRO A 61 -9.78 -17.45 0.74
C PRO A 61 -8.84 -16.23 0.92
N SER A 62 -8.86 -15.29 -0.03
CA SER A 62 -8.15 -14.01 0.05
C SER A 62 -8.61 -13.12 1.22
N ASN A 63 -9.90 -13.14 1.53
CA ASN A 63 -10.48 -12.39 2.63
C ASN A 63 -10.10 -13.00 3.99
N TRP A 64 -10.06 -14.33 4.09
CA TRP A 64 -9.58 -15.01 5.30
C TRP A 64 -8.11 -14.67 5.60
N ALA A 65 -7.25 -14.69 4.57
CA ALA A 65 -5.85 -14.29 4.70
C ALA A 65 -5.71 -12.81 5.12
N LYS A 66 -6.54 -11.92 4.56
CA LYS A 66 -6.61 -10.51 4.94
C LYS A 66 -7.04 -10.30 6.40
N ARG A 67 -8.02 -11.08 6.88
CA ARG A 67 -8.48 -11.04 8.28
C ARG A 67 -7.38 -11.47 9.25
N LEU A 68 -6.64 -12.53 8.94
CA LEU A 68 -5.49 -12.96 9.74
C LEU A 68 -4.37 -11.92 9.79
N SER A 69 -4.15 -11.14 8.72
CA SER A 69 -3.09 -10.13 8.73
C SER A 69 -3.35 -9.01 9.75
N TYR A 70 -4.62 -8.66 9.99
CA TYR A 70 -5.00 -7.72 11.04
C TYR A 70 -4.57 -8.22 12.43
N ILE A 71 -4.89 -9.49 12.72
CA ILE A 71 -4.57 -10.14 13.99
C ILE A 71 -3.06 -10.23 14.19
N ARG A 72 -2.30 -10.61 13.16
CA ARG A 72 -0.83 -10.68 13.25
C ARG A 72 -0.20 -9.34 13.63
N GLY A 73 -0.69 -8.24 13.06
CA GLY A 73 -0.20 -6.90 13.38
C GLY A 73 -0.39 -6.57 14.87
N PHE A 74 -1.59 -6.83 15.39
CA PHE A 74 -1.89 -6.61 16.81
C PHE A 74 -1.14 -7.58 17.73
N ALA A 75 -1.08 -8.86 17.39
CA ALA A 75 -0.38 -9.89 18.18
C ALA A 75 1.11 -9.57 18.34
N ARG A 76 1.80 -9.11 17.29
CA ARG A 76 3.21 -8.68 17.37
C ARG A 76 3.43 -7.55 18.36
N HIS A 77 2.52 -6.57 18.40
CA HIS A 77 2.58 -5.49 19.37
C HIS A 77 2.29 -6.00 20.79
N ARG A 78 1.29 -6.88 20.92
CA ARG A 78 0.85 -7.39 22.22
C ARG A 78 1.85 -8.34 22.89
N VAL A 79 2.62 -9.13 22.12
CA VAL A 79 3.65 -10.04 22.64
C VAL A 79 4.65 -9.33 23.56
N ALA A 80 4.98 -8.06 23.30
CA ALA A 80 5.87 -7.28 24.15
C ALA A 80 5.30 -7.02 25.56
N THR A 81 3.98 -7.08 25.72
CA THR A 81 3.27 -6.81 26.98
C THR A 81 2.60 -8.04 27.60
N ASP A 82 2.27 -9.05 26.78
CA ASP A 82 1.74 -10.35 27.23
C ASP A 82 2.40 -11.48 26.42
N PRO A 83 3.44 -12.14 26.99
CA PRO A 83 4.17 -13.22 26.34
C PRO A 83 3.35 -14.45 25.97
N ARG A 84 2.15 -14.63 26.55
CA ARG A 84 1.26 -15.76 26.24
C ARG A 84 0.56 -15.60 24.88
N THR A 85 0.62 -14.40 24.31
CA THR A 85 0.05 -14.06 23.01
C THR A 85 0.77 -14.85 21.91
N GLN A 86 0.04 -15.66 21.15
CA GLN A 86 0.59 -16.30 19.96
C GLN A 86 0.42 -15.40 18.74
N ILE A 87 1.47 -15.32 17.91
CA ILE A 87 1.39 -14.71 16.58
C ILE A 87 1.04 -15.82 15.59
N PRO A 88 -0.14 -15.78 14.94
CA PRO A 88 -0.51 -16.82 13.99
C PRO A 88 0.52 -16.91 12.86
N PRO A 89 1.13 -18.09 12.60
CA PRO A 89 2.16 -18.23 11.58
C PRO A 89 1.65 -17.90 10.18
N ASP A 90 2.58 -17.55 9.29
CA ASP A 90 2.31 -17.43 7.87
C ASP A 90 2.14 -18.84 7.26
N GLY A 91 1.19 -19.00 6.34
CA GLY A 91 0.93 -20.30 5.67
C GLY A 91 -0.21 -21.15 6.25
N LEU A 92 -0.90 -20.71 7.30
CA LEU A 92 -2.08 -21.42 7.85
C LEU A 92 -3.25 -21.59 6.87
N LEU A 93 -3.32 -20.75 5.84
CA LEU A 93 -4.35 -20.80 4.82
C LEU A 93 -3.72 -21.09 3.45
N PRO A 94 -4.42 -21.85 2.58
CA PRO A 94 -3.88 -22.24 1.27
C PRO A 94 -3.68 -21.04 0.34
N PHE A 95 -4.42 -19.95 0.56
CA PHE A 95 -4.29 -18.74 -0.23
C PHE A 95 -3.03 -17.96 0.15
N ARG A 96 -2.08 -17.93 -0.77
CA ARG A 96 -0.94 -17.01 -0.73
C ARG A 96 -1.23 -15.86 -1.69
N PRO A 97 -1.36 -14.61 -1.22
CA PRO A 97 -1.51 -13.48 -2.13
C PRO A 97 -0.28 -13.41 -3.04
N LYS A 98 -0.46 -13.68 -4.33
CA LYS A 98 0.57 -13.39 -5.32
C LYS A 98 0.61 -11.87 -5.48
N ARG A 99 1.70 -11.24 -5.02
CA ARG A 99 1.92 -9.81 -5.28
C ARG A 99 2.02 -9.62 -6.79
N ALA A 100 1.17 -8.77 -7.34
CA ALA A 100 1.22 -8.44 -8.76
C ALA A 100 2.57 -7.79 -9.07
N ARG A 101 3.22 -8.25 -10.14
CA ARG A 101 4.45 -7.60 -10.64
C ARG A 101 4.08 -6.19 -11.10
N PRO A 102 4.63 -5.13 -10.48
CA PRO A 102 4.30 -3.77 -10.88
C PRO A 102 4.88 -3.50 -12.27
N TYR A 103 4.14 -2.72 -13.06
CA TYR A 103 4.69 -2.19 -14.31
C TYR A 103 5.64 -1.03 -14.00
N LEU A 104 6.88 -1.13 -14.47
CA LEU A 104 7.87 -0.06 -14.32
C LEU A 104 7.72 0.91 -15.49
N TYR A 105 7.08 2.05 -15.23
CA TYR A 105 6.94 3.11 -16.24
C TYR A 105 8.29 3.71 -16.60
N SER A 106 8.62 3.71 -17.89
CA SER A 106 9.72 4.49 -18.42
C SER A 106 9.41 5.99 -18.41
N GLN A 107 10.44 6.82 -18.61
CA GLN A 107 10.25 8.26 -18.78
C GLN A 107 9.36 8.57 -19.99
N ASP A 108 9.47 7.77 -21.05
CA ASP A 108 8.67 7.93 -22.27
C ASP A 108 7.20 7.59 -22.02
N ASP A 109 6.92 6.50 -21.31
CA ASP A 109 5.54 6.12 -20.95
C ASP A 109 4.83 7.24 -20.19
N ILE A 110 5.54 7.86 -19.23
CA ILE A 110 4.98 8.95 -18.44
C ILE A 110 4.76 10.18 -19.34
N ARG A 111 5.71 10.55 -20.20
CA ARG A 111 5.54 11.68 -21.12
C ARG A 111 4.36 11.47 -22.06
N ARG A 112 4.21 10.28 -22.64
CA ARG A 112 3.10 9.93 -23.53
C ARG A 112 1.77 9.93 -22.80
N LEU A 113 1.72 9.46 -21.57
CA LEU A 113 0.50 9.51 -20.74
C LEU A 113 0.13 10.96 -20.39
N LEU A 114 1.11 11.80 -20.07
CA LEU A 114 0.89 13.23 -19.80
C LEU A 114 0.41 13.98 -21.05
N SER A 115 1.02 13.73 -22.22
CA SER A 115 0.55 14.32 -23.50
C SER A 115 -0.88 13.88 -23.81
N ALA A 116 -1.16 12.58 -23.69
CA ALA A 116 -2.50 12.04 -23.95
C ALA A 116 -3.56 12.61 -22.98
N ALA A 117 -3.18 12.94 -21.74
CA ALA A 117 -4.07 13.62 -20.79
C ALA A 117 -4.42 15.05 -21.26
N LEU A 118 -3.45 15.80 -21.82
CA LEU A 118 -3.69 17.14 -22.37
C LEU A 118 -4.57 17.11 -23.63
N GLU A 119 -4.44 16.06 -24.44
CA GLU A 119 -5.19 15.85 -25.67
C GLU A 119 -6.55 15.17 -25.44
N MET A 120 -7.06 15.14 -24.20
CA MET A 120 -8.37 14.56 -23.90
C MET A 120 -9.50 15.41 -24.53
N PRO A 121 -10.41 14.80 -25.29
CA PRO A 121 -11.54 15.53 -25.85
C PRO A 121 -12.41 16.09 -24.72
N CYS A 122 -12.65 17.40 -24.76
CA CYS A 122 -13.53 18.10 -23.83
C CYS A 122 -14.82 18.43 -24.55
N HIS A 123 -15.82 17.56 -24.44
CA HIS A 123 -17.10 17.73 -25.11
C HIS A 123 -17.93 18.92 -24.57
N TYR A 124 -17.56 19.47 -23.41
CA TYR A 124 -18.26 20.59 -22.77
C TYR A 124 -17.28 21.63 -22.22
N THR A 125 -17.66 22.91 -22.30
CA THR A 125 -16.84 24.05 -21.82
C THR A 125 -16.49 23.95 -20.33
N CYS A 126 -17.40 23.41 -19.51
CA CYS A 126 -17.17 23.16 -18.08
C CYS A 126 -16.09 22.09 -17.81
N CYS A 127 -15.77 21.25 -18.79
CA CYS A 127 -14.76 20.20 -18.68
C CYS A 127 -13.38 20.63 -19.18
N LYS A 128 -13.17 21.89 -19.62
CA LYS A 128 -11.90 22.37 -20.21
C LYS A 128 -10.69 22.26 -19.26
N LEU A 129 -10.92 22.23 -17.95
CA LEU A 129 -9.85 22.03 -16.97
C LEU A 129 -9.46 20.56 -16.78
N ARG A 130 -10.31 19.61 -17.19
CA ARG A 130 -10.10 18.18 -17.00
C ARG A 130 -8.76 17.66 -17.56
N PRO A 131 -8.30 18.07 -18.76
CA PRO A 131 -6.99 17.68 -19.28
C PRO A 131 -5.83 18.14 -18.37
N LEU A 132 -5.88 19.40 -17.92
CA LEU A 132 -4.88 19.97 -17.01
C LEU A 132 -4.94 19.30 -15.63
N THR A 133 -6.13 18.99 -15.11
CA THR A 133 -6.32 18.26 -13.86
C THR A 133 -5.66 16.89 -13.91
N TYR A 134 -5.87 16.12 -15.00
CA TYR A 134 -5.25 14.80 -15.13
C TYR A 134 -3.75 14.86 -15.44
N TYR A 135 -3.30 15.85 -16.22
CA TYR A 135 -1.87 16.12 -16.42
C TYR A 135 -1.16 16.38 -15.08
N CYS A 136 -1.69 17.31 -14.28
CA CYS A 136 -1.16 17.62 -12.96
C CYS A 136 -1.29 16.43 -12.00
N LEU A 137 -2.41 15.69 -12.01
CA LEU A 137 -2.58 14.51 -11.17
C LEU A 137 -1.55 13.42 -11.48
N PHE A 138 -1.34 13.06 -12.74
CA PHE A 138 -0.33 12.06 -13.12
C PHE A 138 1.09 12.58 -12.90
N GLY A 139 1.35 13.86 -13.17
CA GLY A 139 2.63 14.51 -12.92
C GLY A 139 2.98 14.53 -11.43
N LEU A 140 1.99 14.82 -10.58
CA LEU A 140 2.13 14.74 -9.12
C LEU A 140 2.21 13.32 -8.63
N LEU A 141 1.50 12.33 -9.20
CA LEU A 141 1.64 10.93 -8.78
C LEU A 141 3.02 10.35 -9.08
N ARG A 142 3.69 10.83 -10.14
CA ARG A 142 5.10 10.52 -10.42
C ARG A 142 6.04 11.04 -9.33
N HIS A 143 5.83 12.27 -8.87
CA HIS A 143 6.69 12.94 -7.87
C HIS A 143 6.16 12.80 -6.44
N ASN A 144 4.98 12.20 -6.31
CA ASN A 144 4.12 12.03 -5.15
C ASN A 144 4.17 13.24 -4.18
N ALA A 145 4.07 14.49 -4.66
CA ALA A 145 4.30 15.69 -3.85
C ALA A 145 3.08 16.05 -2.98
N ALA A 146 3.33 16.27 -1.68
CA ALA A 146 2.34 16.84 -0.76
C ALA A 146 2.29 18.37 -0.93
N LEU A 147 1.17 18.90 -1.40
CA LEU A 147 0.92 20.34 -1.43
C LEU A 147 -0.44 20.62 -0.78
N ALA A 148 -0.43 21.51 0.22
CA ALA A 148 -1.59 21.93 1.00
C ALA A 148 -2.09 23.29 0.48
N ALA A 149 -3.13 23.29 -0.35
CA ALA A 149 -3.91 24.49 -0.68
C ALA A 149 -5.25 24.10 -1.38
N SER A 150 -6.17 23.53 -0.61
CA SER A 150 -7.62 23.27 -0.88
C SER A 150 -8.06 22.07 -0.02
N PRO A 151 -9.33 21.95 0.44
CA PRO A 151 -9.80 20.68 1.00
C PRO A 151 -9.69 19.50 0.01
N TYR A 152 -9.58 19.79 -1.29
CA TYR A 152 -9.24 18.82 -2.35
C TYR A 152 -8.31 19.47 -3.40
N LEU A 153 -7.09 18.95 -3.55
CA LEU A 153 -6.10 19.44 -4.55
C LEU A 153 -6.62 19.35 -6.00
N PHE A 154 -7.43 18.33 -6.30
CA PHE A 154 -8.06 18.15 -7.60
C PHE A 154 -9.58 17.99 -7.46
N THR A 155 -10.31 18.84 -8.17
CA THR A 155 -11.77 18.83 -8.19
C THR A 155 -12.29 18.41 -9.56
N SER A 156 -13.46 17.78 -9.57
CA SER A 156 -14.28 17.60 -10.75
C SER A 156 -14.77 18.94 -11.30
N TYR A 157 -15.33 18.94 -12.51
CA TYR A 157 -15.94 20.14 -13.11
C TYR A 157 -17.10 20.72 -12.28
N ARG A 158 -17.68 19.94 -11.36
CA ARG A 158 -18.75 20.38 -10.43
C ARG A 158 -18.20 20.91 -9.09
N GLY A 159 -16.88 21.08 -8.95
CA GLY A 159 -16.24 21.52 -7.70
C GLY A 159 -16.11 20.45 -6.61
N ASN A 160 -16.67 19.26 -6.82
CA ASN A 160 -16.58 18.14 -5.87
C ASN A 160 -15.26 17.37 -6.03
N ARG A 161 -14.88 16.57 -5.03
CA ARG A 161 -13.75 15.62 -5.10
C ARG A 161 -13.81 14.79 -6.39
N LEU A 162 -12.66 14.53 -7.01
CA LEU A 162 -12.60 13.57 -8.11
C LEU A 162 -12.99 12.17 -7.60
N ASP A 163 -13.87 11.51 -8.35
CA ASP A 163 -14.22 10.12 -8.07
C ASP A 163 -13.04 9.20 -8.40
N VAL A 164 -12.71 8.31 -7.46
CA VAL A 164 -11.60 7.37 -7.62
C VAL A 164 -11.88 6.42 -8.79
N GLY A 165 -13.14 5.98 -8.95
CA GLY A 165 -13.55 5.16 -10.09
C GLY A 165 -13.33 5.87 -11.43
N ASP A 166 -13.69 7.15 -11.52
CA ASP A 166 -13.46 7.98 -12.71
C ASP A 166 -11.97 8.16 -13.02
N ILE A 167 -11.14 8.34 -11.99
CA ILE A 167 -9.69 8.43 -12.16
C ILE A 167 -9.15 7.13 -12.78
N HIS A 168 -9.54 5.97 -12.24
CA HIS A 168 -9.13 4.67 -12.77
C HIS A 168 -9.63 4.45 -14.21
N ARG A 169 -10.91 4.74 -14.49
CA ARG A 169 -11.49 4.64 -15.85
C ARG A 169 -10.74 5.51 -16.84
N THR A 170 -10.48 6.77 -16.47
CA THR A 170 -9.75 7.73 -17.31
C THR A 170 -8.33 7.25 -17.58
N PHE A 171 -7.62 6.81 -16.54
CA PHE A 171 -6.27 6.27 -16.67
C PHE A 171 -6.24 5.02 -17.59
N TYR A 172 -7.20 4.10 -17.48
CA TYR A 172 -7.26 2.92 -18.36
C TYR A 172 -7.56 3.29 -19.81
N ALA A 173 -8.46 4.25 -20.05
CA ALA A 173 -8.75 4.74 -21.40
C ALA A 173 -7.51 5.38 -22.04
N LEU A 174 -6.79 6.24 -21.30
CA LEU A 174 -5.56 6.85 -21.77
C LEU A 174 -4.46 5.82 -22.01
N SER A 175 -4.29 4.86 -21.10
CA SER A 175 -3.32 3.78 -21.25
C SER A 175 -3.56 2.96 -22.51
N ARG A 176 -4.83 2.70 -22.87
CA ARG A 176 -5.18 2.03 -24.14
C ARG A 176 -4.84 2.88 -25.35
N ARG A 177 -5.18 4.17 -25.30
CA ARG A 177 -4.88 5.12 -26.38
C ARG A 177 -3.39 5.22 -26.71
N ILE A 178 -2.52 5.14 -25.70
CA ILE A 178 -1.06 5.19 -25.89
C ILE A 178 -0.42 3.80 -26.07
N GLY A 179 -1.21 2.73 -26.16
CA GLY A 179 -0.70 1.37 -26.39
C GLY A 179 -0.05 0.70 -25.18
N LEU A 180 -0.18 1.26 -23.97
CA LEU A 180 0.23 0.59 -22.73
C LEU A 180 -0.70 -0.55 -22.32
N ARG A 181 -1.92 -0.56 -22.86
CA ARG A 181 -2.92 -1.62 -22.70
C ARG A 181 -3.55 -1.92 -24.06
N GLY A 182 -3.80 -3.20 -24.32
CA GLY A 182 -4.68 -3.64 -25.39
C GLY A 182 -6.12 -3.18 -25.16
N ILE A 183 -6.92 -3.14 -26.23
CA ILE A 183 -8.32 -2.69 -26.19
C ILE A 183 -9.13 -3.54 -25.18
N ASP A 184 -8.95 -4.85 -25.20
CA ASP A 184 -9.68 -5.82 -24.36
C ASP A 184 -8.91 -6.28 -23.13
N ASP A 185 -7.78 -5.63 -22.81
CA ASP A 185 -6.95 -6.01 -21.68
C ASP A 185 -7.68 -5.79 -20.35
N SER A 186 -7.91 -6.91 -19.65
CA SER A 186 -8.42 -6.94 -18.28
C SER A 186 -7.33 -6.65 -17.24
N HIS A 187 -6.06 -6.87 -17.60
CA HIS A 187 -4.89 -6.69 -16.74
C HIS A 187 -3.83 -5.85 -17.47
N GLY A 188 -2.94 -5.18 -16.74
CA GLY A 188 -1.93 -4.30 -17.33
C GLY A 188 -1.44 -3.23 -16.37
N PRO A 189 -0.72 -2.20 -16.86
CA PRO A 189 -0.18 -1.11 -16.03
C PRO A 189 -1.27 -0.41 -15.24
N ARG A 190 -1.07 -0.19 -13.94
CA ARG A 190 -2.04 0.43 -13.03
C ARG A 190 -1.52 1.78 -12.57
N LEU A 191 -2.44 2.69 -12.26
CA LEU A 191 -2.10 3.97 -11.64
C LEU A 191 -1.30 3.78 -10.33
N HIS A 192 -1.58 2.71 -9.58
CA HIS A 192 -0.82 2.35 -8.37
C HIS A 192 0.63 1.93 -8.67
N ASP A 193 0.94 1.46 -9.87
CA ASP A 193 2.30 1.07 -10.25
C ASP A 193 3.23 2.30 -10.36
N MET A 194 2.68 3.51 -10.57
CA MET A 194 3.48 4.75 -10.48
C MET A 194 4.05 4.97 -9.08
N ARG A 195 3.31 4.58 -8.05
CA ARG A 195 3.76 4.64 -6.67
C ARG A 195 4.86 3.61 -6.39
N HIS A 196 4.82 2.46 -7.05
CA HIS A 196 5.92 1.50 -7.03
C HIS A 196 7.17 2.10 -7.66
N VAL A 197 7.05 2.73 -8.83
CA VAL A 197 8.18 3.40 -9.51
C VAL A 197 8.81 4.49 -8.63
N PHE A 198 7.98 5.32 -7.98
CA PHE A 198 8.47 6.33 -7.04
C PHE A 198 9.27 5.71 -5.88
N ALA A 199 8.73 4.66 -5.25
CA ALA A 199 9.39 4.00 -4.12
C ALA A 199 10.72 3.37 -4.55
N THR A 200 10.75 2.63 -5.66
CA THR A 200 11.98 2.01 -6.19
C THR A 200 13.03 3.06 -6.54
N ASN A 201 12.65 4.15 -7.23
CA ASN A 201 13.57 5.23 -7.57
C ASN A 201 14.11 5.97 -6.33
N THR A 202 13.29 6.13 -5.30
CA THR A 202 13.72 6.75 -4.03
C THR A 202 14.76 5.89 -3.34
N LEU A 203 14.51 4.57 -3.24
CA LEU A 203 15.46 3.63 -2.68
C LEU A 203 16.76 3.60 -3.49
N LEU A 204 16.67 3.56 -4.82
CA LEU A 204 17.85 3.57 -5.69
C LEU A 204 18.69 4.83 -5.47
N ARG A 205 18.06 6.00 -5.35
CA ARG A 205 18.75 7.26 -5.04
C ARG A 205 19.43 7.24 -3.68
N TRP A 206 18.78 6.69 -2.65
CA TRP A 206 19.41 6.54 -1.33
C TRP A 206 20.59 5.58 -1.37
N TYR A 207 20.49 4.51 -2.15
CA TYR A 207 21.60 3.60 -2.36
C TYR A 207 22.78 4.28 -3.07
N GLN A 208 22.52 5.01 -4.16
CA GLN A 208 23.54 5.75 -4.92
C GLN A 208 24.17 6.89 -4.10
N ALA A 209 23.43 7.49 -3.18
CA ALA A 209 23.90 8.55 -2.29
C ALA A 209 24.53 8.03 -0.99
N GLU A 210 24.88 6.74 -0.92
CA GLU A 210 25.53 6.11 0.24
C GLU A 210 24.75 6.18 1.56
N GLN A 211 23.45 6.48 1.51
CA GLN A 211 22.57 6.49 2.69
C GLN A 211 22.17 5.07 3.10
N ASP A 212 21.73 4.88 4.34
CA ASP A 212 21.21 3.60 4.85
C ASP A 212 19.69 3.48 4.61
N PRO A 213 19.23 2.71 3.60
CA PRO A 213 17.82 2.64 3.26
C PRO A 213 17.00 1.97 4.36
N GLU A 214 17.56 1.08 5.17
CA GLU A 214 16.83 0.42 6.27
C GLU A 214 16.41 1.41 7.35
N ARG A 215 17.26 2.41 7.63
CA ARG A 215 16.96 3.49 8.58
C ARG A 215 15.95 4.49 8.03
N LEU A 216 15.92 4.68 6.70
CA LEU A 216 15.03 5.63 6.03
C LEU A 216 13.70 5.01 5.59
N LEU A 217 13.60 3.67 5.58
CA LEU A 217 12.41 2.92 5.22
C LEU A 217 11.15 3.33 5.98
N PRO A 218 11.18 3.61 7.30
CA PRO A 218 10.00 4.12 8.03
C PRO A 218 9.49 5.44 7.45
N ILE A 219 10.37 6.33 7.01
CA ILE A 219 10.02 7.62 6.40
C ILE A 219 9.32 7.38 5.06
N LEU A 220 9.89 6.53 4.19
CA LEU A 220 9.26 6.16 2.93
C LEU A 220 7.92 5.46 3.15
N SER A 221 7.82 4.59 4.16
CA SER A 221 6.59 3.89 4.53
C SER A 221 5.48 4.87 4.91
N THR A 222 5.80 5.87 5.73
CA THR A 222 4.87 6.94 6.13
C THR A 222 4.48 7.81 4.94
N TYR A 223 5.45 8.16 4.08
CA TYR A 223 5.20 8.95 2.88
C TYR A 223 4.29 8.24 1.87
N LEU A 224 4.47 6.93 1.73
CA LEU A 224 3.57 6.08 0.96
C LEU A 224 2.23 5.94 1.73
N GLY A 225 2.21 5.97 3.06
CA GLY A 225 1.01 5.67 3.86
C GLY A 225 0.74 4.17 3.89
N HIS A 226 1.80 3.36 3.91
CA HIS A 226 1.71 1.91 4.08
C HIS A 226 1.37 1.55 5.51
N ALA A 227 0.26 0.83 5.71
CA ALA A 227 -0.15 0.34 7.02
C ALA A 227 0.95 -0.48 7.70
N HIS A 228 1.80 -1.20 6.97
CA HIS A 228 2.93 -1.92 7.55
C HIS A 228 4.24 -1.53 6.86
N VAL A 229 5.30 -1.28 7.65
CA VAL A 229 6.65 -1.06 7.11
C VAL A 229 7.13 -2.25 6.27
N ALA A 230 6.65 -3.46 6.57
CA ALA A 230 6.88 -4.66 5.77
C ALA A 230 6.37 -4.53 4.31
N ASP A 231 5.35 -3.72 4.06
CA ASP A 231 4.87 -3.44 2.70
C ASP A 231 5.90 -2.61 1.90
N THR A 232 6.71 -1.81 2.61
CA THR A 232 7.82 -1.02 2.06
C THR A 232 9.13 -1.81 2.00
N GLN A 233 9.43 -2.66 2.98
CA GLN A 233 10.60 -3.56 2.96
C GLN A 233 10.60 -4.47 1.73
N TRP A 234 9.42 -4.83 1.20
CA TRP A 234 9.30 -5.59 -0.04
C TRP A 234 10.07 -4.97 -1.22
N TYR A 235 10.12 -3.64 -1.32
CA TYR A 235 10.84 -2.98 -2.42
C TYR A 235 12.33 -3.37 -2.46
N LEU A 236 12.98 -3.51 -1.29
CA LEU A 236 14.38 -3.93 -1.19
C LEU A 236 14.62 -5.34 -1.73
N SER A 237 13.63 -6.23 -1.58
CA SER A 237 13.71 -7.64 -2.01
C SER A 237 13.22 -7.91 -3.44
N ALA A 238 12.55 -6.96 -4.07
CA ALA A 238 11.73 -7.22 -5.27
C ALA A 238 12.27 -6.64 -6.58
N SER A 239 13.28 -5.75 -6.54
CA SER A 239 13.91 -5.17 -7.72
C SER A 239 15.31 -5.76 -7.90
N PRO A 240 15.61 -6.42 -9.04
CA PRO A 240 16.96 -6.87 -9.36
C PRO A 240 18.00 -5.76 -9.26
N GLU A 241 17.63 -4.53 -9.64
CA GLU A 241 18.51 -3.36 -9.60
C GLU A 241 18.87 -2.97 -8.17
N LEU A 242 17.91 -3.02 -7.23
CA LEU A 242 18.18 -2.81 -5.80
C LEU A 242 19.00 -3.95 -5.19
N MET A 243 18.79 -5.18 -5.66
CA MET A 243 19.59 -6.34 -5.24
C MET A 243 21.06 -6.21 -5.70
N THR A 244 21.30 -5.79 -6.94
CA THR A 244 22.64 -5.53 -7.47
C THR A 244 23.37 -4.45 -6.67
N GLU A 245 22.70 -3.36 -6.34
CA GLU A 245 23.33 -2.28 -5.55
C GLU A 245 23.52 -2.67 -4.07
N ALA A 246 22.62 -3.48 -3.52
CA ALA A 246 22.81 -4.08 -2.19
C ALA A 246 24.00 -5.05 -2.17
N MET A 247 24.19 -5.86 -3.23
CA MET A 247 25.35 -6.74 -3.40
C MET A 247 26.66 -5.95 -3.50
N ARG A 248 26.70 -4.91 -4.35
CA ARG A 248 27.88 -4.05 -4.52
C ARG A 248 28.38 -3.46 -3.19
N ARG A 249 27.46 -3.01 -2.33
CA ARG A 249 27.80 -2.52 -0.99
C ARG A 249 28.34 -3.60 -0.06
N LEU A 250 27.86 -4.83 -0.21
CA LEU A 250 28.29 -5.98 0.59
C LEU A 250 29.71 -6.40 0.20
N GLU A 251 30.01 -6.36 -1.09
CA GLU A 251 31.35 -6.57 -1.66
C GLU A 251 32.34 -5.51 -1.18
N CYS A 252 32.02 -4.20 -1.29
CA CYS A 252 32.90 -3.14 -0.76
C CYS A 252 33.16 -3.26 0.75
N ARG A 253 32.15 -3.64 1.55
CA ARG A 253 32.33 -3.87 3.00
C ARG A 253 33.21 -5.07 3.34
N TRP A 254 33.31 -6.04 2.43
CA TRP A 254 34.19 -7.20 2.60
C TRP A 254 35.61 -6.88 2.17
N GLU A 255 35.79 -6.08 1.11
CA GLU A 255 37.10 -5.58 0.67
C GLU A 255 37.75 -4.63 1.69
N ASP A 256 36.97 -3.79 2.37
CA ASP A 256 37.47 -2.90 3.45
C ASP A 256 37.86 -3.63 4.76
N ARG A 257 37.61 -4.94 4.85
CA ARG A 257 37.89 -5.77 6.03
C ARG A 257 39.05 -6.75 5.85
N THR A 258 39.64 -6.80 4.66
CA THR A 258 40.83 -7.60 4.31
C THR A 258 42.05 -6.71 4.14
#